data_AF-L1JIG1-F1
#
_entry.id   AF-L1JIG1-F1
#
_cell.length_a   1.000
_cell.length_b   1.000
_cell.length_c   1.000
_cell.angle_alpha   90.00
_cell.angle_beta   90.00
_cell.angle_gamma   90.00
#
_symmetry.space_group_name_H-M   'P 1'
#
loop_
_entity.id
_entity.type
_entity.pdbx_description
1 polymer ?
#
loop_
_entity_poly.entity_id
_entity_poly.type
_entity_poly.pdbx_seq_one_letter_code
_entity_poly.pdbx_strand_id
1 'polypeptide(L)'
;MIDVAVGDAAVDLMGLVQNREIRMLKTARGSAVVYFDSRDWGNFLCHPLVASARLGDDDQFVFRRVGKVDTKGGKATFSGTYKGQQFDLYLSKDGAGELIVGIENDLTSTTKTMTTATASYSTTTSTATAATATATATAKAATTSATVSTIDLCQKLKVWFSNLEINLDGARFRFKNLQFARFDNLVLELDIAVDKFPNPITTTF
;
A
#
# COMPACT_ATOMS: atom_id res chain seq x y z
N MET A 1 8.93 -9.88 12.89
CA MET A 1 9.63 -11.17 12.65
C MET A 1 9.60 -11.46 11.15
N ILE A 2 10.66 -12.05 10.59
CA ILE A 2 10.72 -12.42 9.16
C ILE A 2 10.94 -13.94 9.08
N ASP A 3 10.10 -14.61 8.31
CA ASP A 3 10.29 -16.01 7.91
C ASP A 3 10.57 -16.05 6.39
N VAL A 4 11.59 -16.80 5.99
CA VAL A 4 12.10 -16.82 4.61
C VAL A 4 12.30 -18.26 4.18
N ALA A 5 11.58 -18.65 3.12
CA ALA A 5 11.79 -19.91 2.43
C ALA A 5 12.31 -19.61 1.02
N VAL A 6 13.55 -20.00 0.73
CA VAL A 6 14.15 -19.90 -0.61
C VAL A 6 14.26 -21.30 -1.20
N GLY A 7 13.82 -21.47 -2.45
CA GLY A 7 13.97 -22.73 -3.18
C GLY A 7 15.38 -22.94 -3.74
N ASP A 8 15.51 -23.88 -4.67
CA ASP A 8 16.81 -24.29 -5.21
C ASP A 8 17.56 -23.17 -5.92
N ALA A 9 18.86 -23.09 -5.62
CA ALA A 9 19.83 -22.18 -6.22
C ALA A 9 20.93 -22.98 -6.93
N ALA A 10 21.43 -22.48 -8.07
CA ALA A 10 22.58 -23.07 -8.75
C ALA A 10 23.73 -22.04 -8.82
N VAL A 11 24.95 -22.47 -8.50
CA VAL A 11 26.15 -21.62 -8.45
C VAL A 11 27.15 -22.09 -9.49
N ASP A 12 27.79 -21.14 -10.17
CA ASP A 12 28.87 -21.42 -11.13
C ASP A 12 30.20 -21.63 -10.39
N LEU A 13 30.49 -22.89 -10.04
CA LEU A 13 31.73 -23.26 -9.38
C LEU A 13 32.95 -23.10 -10.30
N MET A 14 32.79 -23.26 -11.61
CA MET A 14 33.90 -23.10 -12.56
C MET A 14 34.28 -21.63 -12.67
N GLY A 15 33.27 -20.75 -12.79
CA GLY A 15 33.43 -19.30 -12.74
C GLY A 15 34.08 -18.84 -11.43
N LEU A 16 33.74 -19.46 -10.30
CA LEU A 16 34.36 -19.16 -9.01
C LEU A 16 35.87 -19.44 -9.01
N VAL A 17 36.30 -20.60 -9.51
CA VAL A 17 37.72 -20.95 -9.51
C VAL A 17 38.52 -20.08 -10.49
N GLN A 18 37.96 -19.80 -11.67
CA GLN A 18 38.64 -19.05 -12.72
C GLN A 18 38.66 -17.54 -12.47
N ASN A 19 37.52 -16.96 -12.09
CA ASN A 19 37.33 -15.52 -11.99
C ASN A 19 37.32 -15.01 -10.55
N ARG A 20 37.37 -15.92 -9.55
CA ARG A 20 37.22 -15.59 -8.13
C ARG A 20 35.91 -14.85 -7.83
N GLU A 21 34.87 -15.13 -8.61
CA GLU A 21 33.57 -14.49 -8.51
C GLU A 21 32.49 -15.57 -8.37
N ILE A 22 31.66 -15.46 -7.32
CA ILE A 22 30.51 -16.34 -7.14
C ILE A 22 29.38 -15.81 -8.03
N ARG A 23 29.05 -16.55 -9.10
CA ARG A 23 27.90 -16.24 -9.97
C ARG A 23 26.78 -17.24 -9.76
N MET A 24 25.55 -16.75 -9.79
CA MET A 24 24.37 -17.61 -9.81
C MET A 24 24.11 -18.06 -11.25
N LEU A 25 24.00 -19.38 -11.48
CA LEU A 25 23.52 -19.95 -12.74
C LEU A 25 22.00 -19.88 -12.85
N LYS A 26 21.31 -19.90 -11.70
CA LYS A 26 19.85 -19.86 -11.60
C LYS A 26 19.46 -18.97 -10.42
N THR A 27 18.70 -17.91 -10.68
CA THR A 27 18.07 -17.07 -9.65
C THR A 27 17.29 -17.96 -8.69
N ALA A 28 17.61 -17.88 -7.40
CA ALA A 28 16.84 -18.57 -6.39
C ALA A 28 15.51 -17.84 -6.18
N ARG A 29 14.39 -18.58 -6.17
CA ARG A 29 13.06 -18.00 -5.95
C ARG A 29 12.43 -18.60 -4.71
N GLY A 30 11.68 -17.80 -3.98
CA GLY A 30 11.11 -18.18 -2.69
C GLY A 30 9.96 -17.30 -2.26
N SER A 31 9.54 -17.48 -1.01
CA SER A 31 8.53 -16.65 -0.35
C SER A 31 9.05 -16.18 1.01
N ALA A 32 8.77 -14.92 1.32
CA ALA A 32 8.95 -14.34 2.64
C ALA A 32 7.59 -14.05 3.27
N VAL A 33 7.53 -14.17 4.59
CA VAL A 33 6.44 -13.65 5.39
C VAL A 33 7.03 -12.70 6.43
N VAL A 34 6.54 -11.47 6.45
CA VAL A 34 6.95 -10.46 7.42
C VAL A 34 5.76 -10.08 8.29
N TYR A 35 5.98 -10.15 9.60
CA TYR A 35 5.01 -9.76 10.62
C TYR A 35 5.39 -8.39 11.17
N PHE A 36 4.44 -7.46 11.10
CA PHE A 36 4.54 -6.11 11.64
C PHE A 36 3.52 -5.92 12.75
N ASP A 37 3.98 -5.53 13.93
CA ASP A 37 3.11 -4.85 14.88
C ASP A 37 2.90 -3.38 14.44
N SER A 38 2.16 -2.59 15.23
CA SER A 38 1.93 -1.16 14.92
C SER A 38 3.23 -0.34 14.86
N ARG A 39 4.23 -0.66 15.69
CA ARG A 39 5.51 0.06 15.75
C ARG A 39 6.38 -0.30 14.54
N ASP A 40 6.49 -1.58 14.23
CA ASP A 40 7.23 -2.11 13.10
C ASP A 40 6.66 -1.59 11.78
N TRP A 41 5.33 -1.51 11.66
CA TRP A 41 4.68 -0.93 10.49
C TRP A 41 5.09 0.53 10.26
N GLY A 42 5.05 1.35 11.32
CA GLY A 42 5.52 2.74 11.23
C GLY A 42 7.01 2.85 10.88
N ASN A 43 7.85 1.95 11.40
CA ASN A 43 9.27 1.90 11.08
C ASN A 43 9.53 1.50 9.62
N PHE A 44 8.81 0.50 9.13
CA PHE A 44 8.88 0.02 7.75
C PHE A 44 8.58 1.14 6.75
N LEU A 45 7.51 1.90 6.99
CA LEU A 45 7.14 3.02 6.14
C LEU A 45 8.18 4.14 6.09
N CYS A 46 9.05 4.25 7.09
CA CYS A 46 10.16 5.21 7.11
C CYS A 46 11.52 4.59 6.79
N HIS A 47 11.56 3.33 6.37
CA HIS A 47 12.80 2.71 5.95
C HIS A 47 13.33 3.44 4.71
N PRO A 48 14.64 3.73 4.56
CA PRO A 48 15.16 4.50 3.42
C PRO A 48 14.76 3.98 2.04
N LEU A 49 14.53 2.66 1.92
CA LEU A 49 14.06 2.02 0.67
C LEU A 49 12.56 2.16 0.40
N VAL A 50 11.78 2.59 1.39
CA VAL A 50 10.30 2.63 1.37
C VAL A 50 9.76 4.02 1.74
N ALA A 51 10.59 4.90 2.30
CA ALA A 51 10.24 6.22 2.86
C ALA A 51 9.51 7.15 1.88
N SER A 52 9.54 6.84 0.59
CA SER A 52 8.72 7.51 -0.39
C SER A 52 8.20 6.59 -1.48
N ALA A 53 6.96 6.81 -1.91
CA ALA A 53 6.38 6.19 -3.09
C ALA A 53 6.46 7.14 -4.28
N ARG A 54 7.03 6.68 -5.40
CA ARG A 54 6.97 7.37 -6.69
C ARG A 54 5.66 6.98 -7.38
N LEU A 55 4.80 7.97 -7.62
CA LEU A 55 3.43 7.80 -8.11
C LEU A 55 3.24 8.28 -9.56
N GLY A 56 4.34 8.69 -10.21
CA GLY A 56 4.43 9.24 -11.55
C GLY A 56 5.80 9.89 -11.76
N ASP A 57 5.99 10.61 -12.85
CA ASP A 57 7.29 11.24 -13.18
C ASP A 57 7.71 12.30 -12.14
N ASP A 58 6.77 13.13 -11.70
CA ASP A 58 7.01 14.22 -10.73
C ASP A 58 6.23 14.05 -9.41
N ASP A 59 5.42 13.00 -9.29
CA ASP A 59 4.54 12.77 -8.15
C ASP A 59 5.22 11.84 -7.11
N GLN A 60 5.42 12.34 -5.89
CA GLN A 60 5.99 11.58 -4.78
C GLN A 60 5.14 11.70 -3.52
N PHE A 61 4.84 10.56 -2.89
CA PHE A 61 4.26 10.51 -1.55
C PHE A 61 5.37 10.20 -0.54
N VAL A 62 5.54 11.05 0.47
CA VAL A 62 6.56 10.87 1.52
C VAL A 62 5.89 10.35 2.78
N PHE A 63 6.26 9.16 3.22
CA PHE A 63 5.66 8.52 4.39
C PHE A 63 6.19 9.11 5.70
N ARG A 64 5.34 9.14 6.73
CA ARG A 64 5.72 9.51 8.10
C ARG A 64 5.77 8.27 8.99
N ARG A 65 6.52 8.37 10.10
CA ARG A 65 6.64 7.29 11.10
C ARG A 65 5.42 7.26 12.02
N VAL A 66 4.24 7.25 11.42
CA VAL A 66 2.96 7.19 12.11
C VAL A 66 2.16 6.14 11.38
N GLY A 67 1.98 5.00 12.04
CA GLY A 67 1.17 3.90 11.54
C GLY A 67 0.55 3.15 12.70
N LYS A 68 -0.63 2.56 12.46
CA LYS A 68 -1.33 1.72 13.42
C LYS A 68 -1.88 0.52 12.68
N VAL A 69 -1.81 -0.64 13.30
CA VAL A 69 -2.45 -1.86 12.80
C VAL A 69 -3.70 -2.11 13.64
N ASP A 70 -4.86 -2.15 13.00
CA ASP A 70 -6.14 -2.55 13.58
C ASP A 70 -6.58 -3.88 12.96
N THR A 71 -6.27 -4.99 13.64
CA THR A 71 -6.62 -6.32 13.15
C THR A 71 -8.11 -6.63 13.25
N LYS A 72 -8.85 -5.96 14.14
CA LYS A 72 -10.30 -6.13 14.26
C LYS A 72 -11.02 -5.45 13.10
N GLY A 73 -10.56 -4.26 12.74
CA GLY A 73 -11.03 -3.54 11.56
C GLY A 73 -10.50 -4.09 10.25
N GLY A 74 -9.42 -4.90 10.29
CA GLY A 74 -8.74 -5.36 9.09
C GLY A 74 -8.06 -4.21 8.34
N LYS A 75 -7.47 -3.26 9.06
CA LYS A 75 -6.89 -2.04 8.48
C LYS A 75 -5.52 -1.74 9.07
N ALA A 76 -4.60 -1.25 8.24
CA ALA A 76 -3.34 -0.66 8.68
C ALA A 76 -3.34 0.82 8.26
N THR A 77 -3.36 1.73 9.23
CA THR A 77 -3.33 3.17 8.96
C THR A 77 -1.90 3.65 8.81
N PHE A 78 -1.72 4.71 8.02
CA PHE A 78 -0.46 5.40 7.84
C PHE A 78 -0.71 6.86 7.46
N SER A 79 0.30 7.71 7.62
CA SER A 79 0.22 9.10 7.18
C SER A 79 1.42 9.50 6.34
N GLY A 80 1.26 10.55 5.55
CA GLY A 80 2.32 11.09 4.73
C GLY A 80 1.97 12.42 4.10
N THR A 81 2.87 12.90 3.25
CA THR A 81 2.73 14.17 2.54
C THR A 81 2.77 13.94 1.05
N TYR A 82 1.84 14.57 0.33
CA TYR A 82 1.74 14.54 -1.13
C TYR A 82 1.39 15.94 -1.63
N LYS A 83 2.20 16.48 -2.55
CA LYS A 83 2.05 17.85 -3.08
C LYS A 83 1.93 18.91 -1.96
N GLY A 84 2.68 18.73 -0.87
CA GLY A 84 2.68 19.63 0.29
C GLY A 84 1.50 19.47 1.25
N GLN A 85 0.54 18.59 0.97
CA GLN A 85 -0.61 18.32 1.85
C GLN A 85 -0.41 17.03 2.64
N GLN A 86 -0.86 17.02 3.90
CA GLN A 86 -0.83 15.82 4.75
C GLN A 86 -2.09 14.97 4.52
N PHE A 87 -1.89 13.66 4.44
CA PHE A 87 -2.96 12.68 4.33
C PHE A 87 -2.83 11.61 5.40
N ASP A 88 -3.97 11.24 6.00
CA ASP A 88 -4.11 10.07 6.86
C ASP A 88 -4.90 9.02 6.08
N LEU A 89 -4.25 7.89 5.83
CA LEU A 89 -4.68 6.85 4.91
C LEU A 89 -4.76 5.51 5.65
N TYR A 90 -5.47 4.56 5.04
CA TYR A 90 -5.48 3.18 5.48
C TYR A 90 -5.24 2.23 4.30
N LEU A 91 -4.64 1.10 4.64
CA LEU A 91 -4.47 -0.07 3.78
C LEU A 91 -5.38 -1.17 4.33
N SER A 92 -6.17 -1.79 3.48
CA SER A 92 -7.07 -2.89 3.87
C SER A 92 -7.19 -3.88 2.72
N LYS A 93 -8.00 -4.92 2.95
CA LYS A 93 -8.43 -5.84 1.91
C LYS A 93 -9.93 -5.92 1.87
N ASP A 94 -10.46 -6.05 0.66
CA ASP A 94 -11.86 -6.40 0.48
C ASP A 94 -12.12 -7.90 0.75
N GLY A 95 -13.38 -8.30 0.66
CA GLY A 95 -13.77 -9.72 0.80
C GLY A 95 -13.23 -10.63 -0.31
N ALA A 96 -12.78 -10.08 -1.44
CA ALA A 96 -12.14 -10.81 -2.53
C ALA A 96 -10.61 -10.93 -2.35
N GLY A 97 -10.04 -10.27 -1.33
CA GLY A 97 -8.62 -10.22 -1.06
C GLY A 97 -7.86 -9.16 -1.86
N GLU A 98 -8.56 -8.27 -2.57
CA GLU A 98 -7.97 -7.16 -3.29
C GLU A 98 -7.53 -6.06 -2.32
N LEU A 99 -6.36 -5.47 -2.59
CA LEU A 99 -5.82 -4.38 -1.81
C LEU A 99 -6.65 -3.10 -1.99
N ILE A 100 -7.05 -2.49 -0.88
CA ILE A 100 -7.73 -1.19 -0.84
C ILE A 100 -6.82 -0.18 -0.15
N VAL A 101 -6.72 1.02 -0.75
CA VAL A 101 -6.18 2.21 -0.10
C VAL A 101 -7.32 3.23 -0.01
N GLY A 102 -7.51 3.81 1.18
CA GLY A 102 -8.51 4.87 1.40
C GLY A 102 -8.04 5.90 2.41
N ILE A 103 -8.83 6.96 2.59
CA ILE A 103 -8.55 8.05 3.53
C ILE A 103 -9.32 7.80 4.83
N GLU A 104 -8.65 7.93 5.97
CA GLU A 104 -9.24 7.64 7.29
C GLU A 104 -10.37 8.62 7.66
N ASN A 105 -10.24 9.89 7.23
CA ASN A 105 -11.20 10.95 7.54
C ASN A 105 -12.37 11.08 6.56
N ASP A 106 -12.47 10.23 5.52
CA ASP A 106 -13.61 10.25 4.59
C ASP A 106 -14.73 9.30 5.03
N LEU A 107 -15.13 9.43 6.31
CA LEU A 107 -16.19 8.64 6.93
C LEU A 107 -17.61 9.00 6.44
N THR A 108 -17.73 9.69 5.29
CA THR A 108 -19.03 10.09 4.74
C THR A 108 -19.47 9.40 3.46
N SER A 109 -18.63 8.66 2.72
CA SER A 109 -19.06 8.18 1.39
C SER A 109 -18.48 6.84 0.93
N THR A 110 -18.69 5.73 1.66
CA THR A 110 -18.69 4.41 0.99
C THR A 110 -19.59 3.38 1.68
N THR A 111 -20.86 3.73 1.85
CA THR A 111 -21.94 2.76 2.06
C THR A 111 -23.02 2.98 0.99
N LYS A 112 -22.74 2.56 -0.24
CA LYS A 112 -23.66 2.46 -1.39
C LYS A 112 -22.86 1.82 -2.54
N THR A 113 -23.24 0.75 -3.25
CA THR A 113 -24.53 0.05 -3.34
C THR A 113 -24.29 -1.30 -4.04
N MET A 114 -24.64 -2.43 -3.43
CA MET A 114 -25.10 -3.60 -4.20
C MET A 114 -26.62 -3.44 -4.33
N THR A 115 -27.06 -2.79 -5.41
CA THR A 115 -28.47 -2.75 -5.79
C THR A 115 -28.75 -3.95 -6.69
N THR A 116 -29.31 -5.01 -6.12
CA THR A 116 -30.11 -5.97 -6.89
C THR A 116 -31.31 -5.22 -7.47
N ALA A 117 -31.37 -5.15 -8.80
CA ALA A 117 -32.54 -4.64 -9.49
C ALA A 117 -33.71 -5.61 -9.30
N THR A 118 -34.77 -5.17 -8.64
CA THR A 118 -36.11 -5.73 -8.80
C THR A 118 -37.07 -4.55 -8.90
N ALA A 119 -37.70 -4.45 -10.06
CA ALA A 119 -38.61 -3.38 -10.42
C ALA A 119 -39.86 -3.40 -9.52
N SER A 120 -40.34 -2.22 -9.14
CA SER A 120 -41.74 -2.01 -8.77
C SER A 120 -42.09 -0.54 -8.99
N TYR A 121 -43.04 -0.32 -9.90
CA TYR A 121 -43.72 0.94 -10.15
C TYR A 121 -44.57 1.33 -8.94
N SER A 122 -44.65 2.63 -8.62
CA SER A 122 -45.90 3.26 -8.15
C SER A 122 -45.79 4.79 -8.20
N THR A 123 -46.78 5.36 -8.88
CA THR A 123 -47.06 6.78 -9.10
C THR A 123 -47.89 7.34 -7.93
N THR A 124 -47.65 8.58 -7.48
CA THR A 124 -48.67 9.66 -7.27
C THR A 124 -48.11 10.93 -6.57
N THR A 125 -48.14 12.04 -7.33
CA THR A 125 -48.67 13.40 -7.08
C THR A 125 -48.61 14.13 -5.71
N SER A 126 -47.96 15.32 -5.76
CA SER A 126 -48.39 16.68 -5.31
C SER A 126 -48.56 17.05 -3.83
N THR A 127 -47.83 18.09 -3.36
CA THR A 127 -48.38 19.46 -3.16
C THR A 127 -47.29 20.46 -2.69
N ALA A 128 -47.41 21.70 -3.14
CA ALA A 128 -46.51 22.82 -2.90
C ALA A 128 -46.84 23.59 -1.62
N THR A 129 -45.84 24.21 -0.97
CA THR A 129 -46.02 25.48 -0.24
C THR A 129 -44.69 26.24 -0.20
N ALA A 130 -44.73 27.51 -0.61
CA ALA A 130 -43.61 28.44 -0.69
C ALA A 130 -43.29 29.09 0.66
N ALA A 131 -42.00 29.31 0.94
CA ALA A 131 -41.54 30.33 1.88
C ALA A 131 -40.18 30.88 1.43
N THR A 132 -40.18 32.19 1.21
CA THR A 132 -39.07 33.02 0.72
C THR A 132 -38.08 33.31 1.85
N ALA A 133 -36.78 33.06 1.62
CA ALA A 133 -35.71 33.69 2.39
C ALA A 133 -34.47 33.90 1.49
N THR A 134 -34.01 35.14 1.46
CA THR A 134 -33.00 35.70 0.56
C THR A 134 -31.69 35.92 1.32
N ALA A 135 -30.56 35.65 0.64
CA ALA A 135 -29.17 36.02 0.94
C ALA A 135 -28.49 35.22 2.08
N THR A 136 -27.27 34.68 1.98
CA THR A 136 -26.10 34.99 1.13
C THR A 136 -25.30 33.70 0.95
N ALA A 137 -25.17 33.18 -0.27
CA ALA A 137 -24.34 32.02 -0.58
C ALA A 137 -23.08 32.49 -1.30
N THR A 138 -21.94 32.50 -0.60
CA THR A 138 -20.61 32.68 -1.19
C THR A 138 -19.77 31.47 -0.80
N ALA A 139 -19.13 30.86 -1.82
CA ALA A 139 -18.15 29.77 -1.79
C ALA A 139 -18.67 28.33 -1.56
N LYS A 140 -19.20 27.70 -2.63
CA LYS A 140 -19.26 26.23 -2.75
C LYS A 140 -18.87 25.78 -4.16
N ALA A 141 -17.58 25.93 -4.49
CA ALA A 141 -16.99 25.44 -5.74
C ALA A 141 -15.62 24.75 -5.57
N ALA A 142 -15.09 24.63 -4.34
CA ALA A 142 -13.77 24.02 -4.07
C ALA A 142 -13.82 22.52 -3.73
N THR A 143 -15.00 21.96 -3.44
CA THR A 143 -15.13 20.58 -2.93
C THR A 143 -14.93 19.51 -4.00
N THR A 144 -15.31 19.78 -5.25
CA THR A 144 -15.25 18.78 -6.33
C THR A 144 -13.82 18.52 -6.79
N SER A 145 -12.95 19.53 -6.80
CA SER A 145 -11.56 19.38 -7.26
C SER A 145 -10.68 18.65 -6.24
N ALA A 146 -10.88 18.87 -4.94
CA ALA A 146 -10.16 18.17 -3.88
C ALA A 146 -10.51 16.68 -3.79
N THR A 147 -11.75 16.31 -4.11
CA THR A 147 -12.23 14.91 -4.08
C THR A 147 -11.66 14.09 -5.24
N VAL A 148 -11.41 14.70 -6.40
CA VAL A 148 -10.80 13.99 -7.55
C VAL A 148 -9.31 13.74 -7.29
N SER A 149 -8.60 14.67 -6.64
CA SER A 149 -7.18 14.49 -6.30
C SER A 149 -6.94 13.40 -5.24
N THR A 150 -7.90 13.18 -4.33
CA THR A 150 -7.78 12.14 -3.29
C THR A 150 -8.01 10.75 -3.83
N ILE A 151 -9.00 10.57 -4.71
CA ILE A 151 -9.27 9.29 -5.39
C ILE A 151 -8.07 8.90 -6.26
N ASP A 152 -7.52 9.84 -7.03
CA ASP A 152 -6.30 9.63 -7.83
C ASP A 152 -5.12 9.20 -6.95
N LEU A 153 -4.90 9.87 -5.81
CA LEU A 153 -3.85 9.51 -4.87
C LEU A 153 -4.03 8.08 -4.33
N CYS A 154 -5.24 7.71 -3.91
CA CYS A 154 -5.50 6.37 -3.38
C CYS A 154 -5.26 5.28 -4.44
N GLN A 155 -5.69 5.52 -5.68
CA GLN A 155 -5.45 4.60 -6.79
C GLN A 155 -3.96 4.48 -7.11
N LYS A 156 -3.23 5.60 -7.16
CA LYS A 156 -1.77 5.61 -7.37
C LYS A 156 -1.03 4.85 -6.27
N LEU A 157 -1.39 5.07 -5.00
CA LEU A 157 -0.80 4.36 -3.87
C LEU A 157 -1.14 2.87 -3.90
N LYS A 158 -2.37 2.49 -4.26
CA LYS A 158 -2.76 1.09 -4.44
C LYS A 158 -1.87 0.42 -5.49
N VAL A 159 -1.68 1.06 -6.64
CA VAL A 159 -0.80 0.56 -7.70
C VAL A 159 0.65 0.46 -7.21
N TRP A 160 1.13 1.46 -6.47
CA TRP A 160 2.47 1.43 -5.91
C TRP A 160 2.68 0.27 -4.92
N PHE A 161 1.77 0.07 -3.96
CA PHE A 161 1.85 -1.04 -3.01
C PHE A 161 1.81 -2.40 -3.72
N SER A 162 0.92 -2.56 -4.71
CA SER A 162 0.83 -3.79 -5.51
C SER A 162 2.10 -4.07 -6.31
N ASN A 163 2.88 -3.05 -6.66
CA ASN A 163 4.15 -3.15 -7.36
C ASN A 163 5.37 -2.92 -6.46
N LEU A 164 5.18 -2.93 -5.14
CA LEU A 164 6.25 -2.66 -4.19
C LEU A 164 7.35 -3.71 -4.35
N GLU A 165 8.55 -3.26 -4.71
CA GLU A 165 9.74 -4.08 -4.84
C GLU A 165 10.86 -3.46 -4.00
N ILE A 166 11.38 -4.24 -3.06
CA ILE A 166 12.49 -3.84 -2.19
C ILE A 166 13.72 -4.62 -2.65
N ASN A 167 14.78 -3.93 -3.02
CA ASN A 167 16.04 -4.55 -3.42
C ASN A 167 17.07 -4.39 -2.30
N LEU A 168 17.49 -5.51 -1.72
CA LEU A 168 18.52 -5.63 -0.69
C LEU A 168 19.76 -6.28 -1.29
N ASP A 169 20.55 -5.48 -2.00
CA ASP A 169 21.83 -5.85 -2.62
C ASP A 169 21.84 -7.27 -3.24
N GLY A 170 20.88 -7.54 -4.13
CA GLY A 170 20.79 -8.82 -4.83
C GLY A 170 19.66 -9.74 -4.40
N ALA A 171 19.04 -9.47 -3.24
CA ALA A 171 17.76 -10.05 -2.87
C ALA A 171 16.64 -9.06 -3.17
N ARG A 172 15.74 -9.43 -4.08
CA ARG A 172 14.53 -8.68 -4.41
C ARG A 172 13.33 -9.27 -3.69
N PHE A 173 12.59 -8.42 -3.00
CA PHE A 173 11.35 -8.75 -2.32
C PHE A 173 10.21 -8.02 -3.02
N ARG A 174 9.26 -8.76 -3.57
CA ARG A 174 8.09 -8.20 -4.24
C ARG A 174 6.85 -8.42 -3.39
N PHE A 175 6.03 -7.40 -3.23
CA PHE A 175 4.74 -7.55 -2.58
C PHE A 175 3.88 -8.57 -3.32
N LYS A 176 3.32 -9.52 -2.56
CA LYS A 176 2.42 -10.55 -3.06
C LYS A 176 1.05 -10.42 -2.40
N ASN A 177 1.05 -10.34 -1.08
CA ASN A 177 -0.17 -10.43 -0.31
C ASN A 177 -0.08 -9.61 0.98
N LEU A 178 -1.25 -9.21 1.47
CA LEU A 178 -1.42 -8.57 2.77
C LEU A 178 -2.45 -9.36 3.57
N GLN A 179 -2.23 -9.60 4.85
CA GLN A 179 -3.21 -10.23 5.72
C GLN A 179 -3.18 -9.58 7.10
N PHE A 180 -4.32 -9.61 7.79
CA PHE A 180 -4.41 -9.21 9.19
C PHE A 180 -4.53 -10.48 10.02
N ALA A 181 -3.44 -10.82 10.71
CA ALA A 181 -3.39 -12.01 11.55
C ALA A 181 -3.92 -11.71 12.95
N ARG A 182 -4.06 -12.76 13.77
CA ARG A 182 -4.35 -12.61 15.20
C ARG A 182 -3.17 -11.89 15.90
N PHE A 183 -3.44 -11.31 17.06
CA PHE A 183 -2.47 -10.61 17.90
C PHE A 183 -1.95 -9.28 17.33
N ASP A 184 -2.82 -8.50 16.68
CA ASP A 184 -2.49 -7.14 16.22
C ASP A 184 -1.32 -7.05 15.23
N ASN A 185 -1.12 -8.13 14.46
CA ASN A 185 -0.08 -8.22 13.46
C ASN A 185 -0.62 -8.05 12.04
N LEU A 186 0.02 -7.17 11.29
CA LEU A 186 -0.06 -7.10 9.85
C LEU A 186 0.95 -8.08 9.25
N VAL A 187 0.51 -8.92 8.33
CA VAL A 187 1.33 -9.90 7.63
C VAL A 187 1.49 -9.47 6.19
N LEU A 188 2.72 -9.23 5.76
CA LEU A 188 3.07 -9.03 4.35
C LEU A 188 3.71 -10.32 3.84
N GLU A 189 3.06 -10.95 2.86
CA GLU A 189 3.70 -12.00 2.07
C GLU A 189 4.41 -11.35 0.89
N LEU A 190 5.66 -11.78 0.70
CA LEU A 190 6.54 -11.27 -0.33
C LEU A 190 7.05 -12.45 -1.16
N ASP A 191 7.14 -12.27 -2.47
CA ASP A 191 7.94 -13.17 -3.29
C ASP A 191 9.41 -12.73 -3.23
N ILE A 192 10.33 -13.69 -3.09
CA ILE A 192 11.77 -13.42 -3.05
C ILE A 192 12.41 -13.91 -4.34
N ALA A 193 13.28 -13.09 -4.91
CA ALA A 193 14.24 -13.51 -5.92
C ALA A 193 15.66 -13.11 -5.50
N VAL A 194 16.57 -14.07 -5.42
CA VAL A 194 17.99 -13.81 -5.13
C VAL A 194 18.77 -14.01 -6.41
N ASP A 195 19.25 -12.90 -6.98
CA ASP A 195 20.01 -12.91 -8.25
C ASP A 195 21.51 -12.93 -8.01
N LYS A 196 21.97 -12.38 -6.89
CA LYS A 196 23.37 -12.36 -6.48
C LYS A 196 23.47 -12.45 -4.96
N PHE A 197 24.60 -12.96 -4.48
CA PHE A 197 24.94 -12.84 -3.07
C PHE A 197 25.25 -11.37 -2.75
N PRO A 198 24.86 -10.88 -1.55
CA PRO A 198 25.24 -9.56 -1.11
C PRO A 198 26.77 -9.46 -1.10
N ASN A 199 27.29 -8.31 -1.51
CA ASN A 199 28.72 -8.10 -1.45
C ASN A 199 29.17 -8.19 0.02
N PRO A 200 30.29 -8.88 0.33
CA PRO A 200 30.82 -8.82 1.67
C PRO A 200 31.03 -7.35 2.02
N ILE A 201 30.43 -6.90 3.12
CA ILE A 201 30.63 -5.54 3.60
C ILE A 201 32.11 -5.45 3.95
N THR A 202 32.91 -4.88 3.07
CA THR A 202 34.28 -4.49 3.38
C THR A 202 34.18 -3.33 4.36
N THR A 203 33.98 -3.66 5.63
CA THR A 203 34.06 -2.69 6.71
C THR A 203 35.52 -2.31 6.81
N THR A 204 35.90 -1.23 6.14
CA THR A 204 37.18 -0.57 6.37
C THR A 204 37.10 0.00 7.79
N PHE A 205 37.68 -0.73 8.74
CA PHE A 205 37.91 -0.27 10.10
C PHE A 205 39.07 0.73 10.15
#